data_AF-A0A9K3HNI1-F1
#
_entry.id   AF-A0A9K3HNI1-F1
#
_cell.length_a   1.000
_cell.length_b   1.000
_cell.length_c   1.000
_cell.angle_alpha   90.00
_cell.angle_beta   90.00
_cell.angle_gamma   90.00
#
_symmetry.space_group_name_H-M   'P 1'
#
loop_
_entity.id
_entity.type
_entity.pdbx_description
1 polymer ?
#
loop_
_entity_poly.entity_id
_entity_poly.type
_entity_poly.pdbx_seq_one_letter_code
_entity_poly.pdbx_strand_id
1 'polypeptide(L)'
;MSSGSSWTSNATVRSNAVCSCGAATCIRTSWTEANPGRRFLCCTDGCGLLRWIEPPISCPGCERILPSLLRLNKENLNLMRLKAKEAEARRLKFVLGVSWLLFLIYVVM
;
A
#
# COMPACT_ATOMS: atom_id res chain seq x y z
N MET A 1 -0.02 -40.27 -1.92
CA MET A 1 -0.72 -39.17 -2.61
C MET A 1 -0.91 -38.07 -1.58
N SER A 2 0.02 -37.12 -1.53
CA SER A 2 0.10 -36.15 -0.42
C SER A 2 -0.25 -34.76 -0.96
N SER A 3 -1.51 -34.36 -0.80
CA SER A 3 -1.99 -33.03 -1.17
C SER A 3 -1.69 -32.05 -0.04
N GLY A 4 -0.50 -31.45 -0.06
CA GLY A 4 -0.16 -30.32 0.83
C GLY A 4 -0.66 -29.01 0.23
N SER A 5 -1.78 -28.49 0.72
CA SER A 5 -2.21 -27.12 0.39
C SER A 5 -1.56 -26.14 1.36
N SER A 6 -0.42 -25.58 0.95
CA SER A 6 0.26 -24.47 1.63
C SER A 6 -0.51 -23.18 1.36
N TRP A 7 -1.32 -22.73 2.32
CA TRP A 7 -2.05 -21.46 2.23
C TRP A 7 -1.12 -20.30 2.60
N THR A 8 -0.45 -19.71 1.61
CA THR A 8 0.28 -18.44 1.78
C THR A 8 -0.54 -17.29 1.19
N SER A 9 -0.94 -16.36 2.05
CA SER A 9 -1.90 -15.27 1.81
C SER A 9 -1.40 -14.14 0.89
N ASN A 10 -0.37 -14.38 0.07
CA ASN A 10 0.16 -13.46 -0.94
C ASN A 10 0.55 -14.20 -2.23
N ALA A 11 -0.02 -15.38 -2.48
CA ALA A 11 0.31 -16.17 -3.66
C ALA A 11 -0.19 -15.47 -4.93
N THR A 12 0.73 -14.89 -5.70
CA THR A 12 0.52 -14.61 -7.13
C THR A 12 0.27 -15.96 -7.80
N VAL A 13 -1.00 -16.29 -8.04
CA VAL A 13 -1.35 -17.47 -8.81
C VAL A 13 -0.85 -17.22 -10.23
N ARG A 14 0.14 -18.00 -10.67
CA ARG A 14 0.60 -17.98 -12.06
C ARG A 14 -0.56 -18.39 -12.95
N SER A 15 -0.78 -17.61 -14.00
CA SER A 15 -1.81 -17.89 -14.99
C SER A 15 -1.15 -18.53 -16.21
N ASN A 16 -1.87 -19.43 -16.89
CA ASN A 16 -1.39 -20.05 -18.14
C ASN A 16 -1.46 -19.09 -19.34
N ALA A 17 -1.96 -17.86 -19.15
CA ALA A 17 -1.96 -16.85 -20.21
C ALA A 17 -0.58 -16.20 -20.37
N VAL A 18 -0.21 -15.93 -21.61
CA VAL A 18 1.02 -15.22 -21.97
C VAL A 18 0.65 -13.81 -22.40
N CYS A 19 1.41 -12.83 -21.94
CA CYS A 19 1.25 -11.44 -22.35
C CYS A 19 1.65 -11.28 -23.83
N SER A 20 1.16 -10.23 -24.51
CA SER A 20 1.61 -9.90 -25.87
C SER A 20 3.12 -9.63 -25.97
N CYS A 21 3.79 -9.33 -24.85
CA CYS A 21 5.25 -9.23 -24.79
C CYS A 21 5.99 -10.57 -24.67
N GLY A 22 5.28 -11.70 -24.61
CA GLY A 22 5.85 -13.04 -24.45
C GLY A 22 6.09 -13.47 -22.99
N ALA A 23 5.90 -12.57 -22.02
CA ALA A 23 6.09 -12.87 -20.61
C ALA A 23 4.89 -13.60 -19.97
N ALA A 24 5.15 -14.30 -18.86
CA ALA A 24 4.11 -14.93 -18.07
C ALA A 24 3.19 -13.89 -17.42
N THR A 25 1.99 -14.33 -17.06
CA THR A 25 1.01 -13.48 -16.37
C THR A 25 0.71 -14.01 -14.97
N CYS A 26 0.39 -13.10 -14.06
CA CYS A 26 -0.03 -13.43 -12.70
C CYS A 26 -1.37 -12.79 -12.37
N ILE A 27 -2.08 -13.41 -11.43
CA ILE A 27 -3.35 -12.91 -10.90
C ILE A 27 -3.06 -12.08 -9.65
N ARG A 28 -3.59 -10.86 -9.62
CA ARG A 28 -3.55 -9.96 -8.45
C ARG A 28 -4.94 -9.53 -8.04
N THR A 29 -5.07 -9.15 -6.77
CA THR A 29 -6.30 -8.59 -6.21
C THR A 29 -6.17 -7.08 -6.13
N SER A 30 -7.19 -6.35 -6.60
CA SER A 30 -7.29 -4.91 -6.47
C SER A 30 -7.72 -4.55 -5.05
N TRP A 31 -6.98 -3.62 -4.45
CA TRP A 31 -7.25 -3.06 -3.11
C TRP A 31 -7.61 -1.58 -3.20
N THR A 32 -8.23 -1.17 -4.32
CA THR A 32 -8.70 0.19 -4.53
C THR A 32 -10.15 0.33 -4.07
N GLU A 33 -10.53 1.51 -3.59
CA GLU A 33 -11.91 1.82 -3.18
C GLU A 33 -12.93 1.59 -4.31
N ALA A 34 -12.54 1.81 -5.57
CA ALA A 34 -13.40 1.64 -6.73
C ALA A 34 -13.57 0.16 -7.15
N ASN A 35 -12.61 -0.71 -6.82
CA ASN A 35 -12.61 -2.11 -7.23
C ASN A 35 -12.08 -3.01 -6.11
N PRO A 36 -12.69 -3.02 -4.92
CA PRO A 36 -12.18 -3.77 -3.79
C PRO A 36 -12.35 -5.28 -4.03
N GLY A 37 -11.25 -6.04 -3.93
CA GLY A 37 -11.29 -7.51 -3.91
C GLY A 37 -11.42 -8.14 -5.29
N ARG A 38 -11.53 -7.31 -6.33
CA ARG A 38 -11.63 -7.77 -7.71
C ARG A 38 -10.27 -8.26 -8.21
N ARG A 39 -10.23 -9.43 -8.85
CA ARG A 39 -8.99 -10.01 -9.37
C ARG A 39 -8.76 -9.59 -10.82
N PHE A 40 -7.52 -9.29 -11.15
CA PHE A 40 -7.09 -8.95 -12.51
C PHE A 40 -5.84 -9.72 -12.90
N LEU A 41 -5.67 -9.87 -14.21
CA LEU A 41 -4.49 -10.44 -14.82
C LEU A 41 -3.49 -9.31 -15.11
N CYS A 42 -2.25 -9.47 -14.70
CA CYS A 42 -1.16 -8.56 -15.04
C CYS A 42 0.10 -9.29 -15.52
N CYS A 43 0.86 -8.63 -16.39
CA CYS A 43 2.15 -9.10 -16.85
C CYS A 43 3.18 -9.06 -15.69
N THR A 44 4.04 -10.07 -15.60
CA THR A 44 5.14 -10.08 -14.60
C THR A 44 6.21 -9.04 -14.90
N ASP A 45 6.39 -8.72 -16.18
CA ASP A 45 7.51 -7.91 -16.67
C ASP A 45 7.12 -6.43 -16.84
N GLY A 46 5.97 -6.03 -16.28
CA GLY A 46 5.61 -4.62 -16.14
C GLY A 46 4.74 -4.03 -17.24
N CYS A 47 4.20 -4.83 -18.18
CA CYS A 47 3.25 -4.31 -19.19
C CYS A 47 1.90 -3.84 -18.61
N GLY A 48 1.67 -4.04 -17.31
CA GLY A 48 0.49 -3.54 -16.60
C GLY A 48 -0.69 -4.51 -16.57
N LEU A 49 -1.90 -3.95 -16.44
CA LEU A 49 -3.15 -4.69 -16.38
C LEU A 49 -3.56 -5.16 -17.77
N LEU A 50 -3.78 -6.47 -17.92
CA LEU A 50 -4.19 -7.09 -19.19
C LEU A 50 -5.70 -7.17 -19.30
N ARG A 51 -6.35 -7.78 -18.30
CA ARG A 51 -7.80 -7.92 -18.23
C ARG A 51 -8.28 -8.14 -16.80
N TRP A 52 -9.53 -7.81 -16.55
CA TRP A 52 -10.23 -8.26 -15.34
C TRP A 52 -10.60 -9.74 -15.47
N ILE A 53 -10.54 -10.45 -14.36
CA ILE A 53 -11.14 -11.77 -14.24
C ILE A 53 -12.59 -11.53 -13.79
N GLU A 54 -13.53 -12.29 -14.36
CA GLU A 54 -14.98 -12.33 -14.00
C GLU A 54 -15.18 -12.26 -12.47
N PRO A 55 -16.32 -11.71 -12.01
CA PRO A 55 -16.45 -11.13 -10.68
C PRO A 55 -16.18 -12.16 -9.58
N PRO A 56 -15.74 -11.67 -8.41
CA PRO A 56 -15.36 -12.56 -7.32
C PRO A 56 -16.55 -13.44 -6.91
N ILE A 57 -16.22 -14.62 -6.37
CA ILE A 57 -17.08 -15.27 -5.39
C ILE A 57 -17.29 -14.22 -4.29
N SER A 58 -18.46 -13.58 -4.28
CA SER A 58 -18.86 -12.63 -3.25
C SER A 58 -19.05 -13.42 -1.95
N CYS A 59 -17.95 -13.66 -1.24
CA CYS A 59 -18.01 -14.18 0.12
C CYS A 59 -18.52 -13.04 1.00
N PRO A 60 -19.70 -13.16 1.63
CA PRO A 60 -20.32 -12.07 2.39
C PRO A 60 -19.43 -11.53 3.52
N GLY A 61 -18.53 -12.36 4.05
CA GLY A 61 -17.54 -11.94 5.06
C GLY A 61 -16.46 -11.01 4.49
N CYS A 62 -15.95 -11.32 3.29
CA CYS A 62 -14.90 -10.52 2.65
C CYS A 62 -15.40 -9.12 2.27
N GLU A 63 -16.64 -9.00 1.83
CA GLU A 63 -17.25 -7.71 1.46
C GLU A 63 -17.39 -6.76 2.67
N ARG A 64 -17.55 -7.32 3.88
CA ARG A 64 -17.59 -6.53 5.12
C ARG A 64 -16.20 -6.17 5.65
N ILE A 65 -15.24 -7.10 5.58
CA ILE A 65 -13.90 -6.93 6.15
C ILE A 65 -13.02 -6.04 5.25
N LEU A 66 -13.22 -6.10 3.94
CA LEU A 66 -12.34 -5.42 3.00
C LEU A 66 -12.38 -3.88 3.10
N PRO A 67 -13.55 -3.21 3.15
CA PRO A 67 -13.61 -1.76 3.33
C PRO A 67 -13.01 -1.30 4.67
N SER A 68 -13.20 -2.08 5.74
CA SER A 68 -12.69 -1.72 7.06
C SER A 68 -11.15 -1.79 7.11
N LEU A 69 -10.54 -2.79 6.47
CA LEU A 69 -9.08 -2.87 6.36
C LEU A 69 -8.48 -1.74 5.51
N LEU A 70 -9.13 -1.36 4.41
CA LEU A 70 -8.68 -0.23 3.58
C LEU A 70 -8.71 1.08 4.36
N ARG A 71 -9.81 1.33 5.08
CA ARG A 71 -9.96 2.49 5.94
C ARG A 71 -8.88 2.52 7.03
N LEU A 72 -8.65 1.40 7.72
CA LEU A 72 -7.62 1.29 8.75
C LEU A 72 -6.21 1.57 8.19
N ASN A 73 -5.89 1.04 7.01
CA ASN A 73 -4.60 1.30 6.36
C ASN A 73 -4.42 2.79 6.02
N LYS A 74 -5.46 3.43 5.49
CA LYS A 74 -5.46 4.87 5.19
C LYS A 74 -5.29 5.72 6.46
N GLU A 75 -5.98 5.36 7.53
CA GLU A 75 -5.86 6.02 8.83
C GLU A 75 -4.44 5.90 9.40
N ASN A 76 -3.85 4.70 9.37
CA ASN A 76 -2.46 4.48 9.80
C ASN A 76 -1.46 5.31 8.99
N LEU A 77 -1.61 5.38 7.66
CA LEU A 77 -0.75 6.20 6.81
C LEU A 77 -0.86 7.69 7.16
N ASN A 78 -2.07 8.18 7.44
CA ASN A 78 -2.29 9.56 7.86
C ASN A 78 -1.66 9.84 9.22
N LEU A 79 -1.79 8.93 10.18
CA LEU A 79 -1.13 9.05 11.49
C LEU A 79 0.39 9.12 11.37
N MET A 80 1.00 8.29 10.52
CA MET A 80 2.44 8.34 10.26
C MET A 80 2.87 9.69 9.65
N ARG A 81 2.10 10.22 8.71
CA ARG A 81 2.35 11.54 8.11
C ARG A 81 2.23 12.68 9.13
N LEU A 82 1.22 12.63 10.00
CA LEU A 82 1.05 13.63 11.07
C LEU A 82 2.24 13.60 12.04
N LYS A 83 2.65 12.41 12.50
CA LYS A 83 3.81 12.24 13.37
C LYS A 83 5.12 12.76 12.72
N ALA A 84 5.31 12.53 11.43
CA ALA A 84 6.45 13.05 10.69
C ALA A 84 6.46 14.59 10.68
N LYS A 85 5.31 15.21 10.37
CA LYS A 85 5.16 16.69 10.41
C LYS A 85 5.38 17.26 11.81
N GLU A 86 4.87 16.59 12.84
CA GLU A 86 5.09 17.01 14.24
C GLU A 86 6.57 16.90 14.65
N ALA A 87 7.28 15.88 14.18
CA ALA A 87 8.72 15.74 14.41
C ALA A 87 9.51 16.87 13.71
N GLU A 88 9.18 17.18 12.46
CA GLU A 88 9.78 18.30 11.73
C GLU A 88 9.51 19.65 12.40
N ALA A 89 8.26 19.89 12.81
CA ALA A 89 7.87 21.12 13.50
C ALA A 89 8.59 21.26 14.86
N ARG A 90 8.72 20.18 15.63
CA ARG A 90 9.50 20.18 16.88
C ARG A 90 10.97 20.51 16.63
N ARG A 91 11.57 19.88 15.61
CA ARG A 91 12.96 20.17 15.21
C ARG A 91 13.14 21.63 14.80
N LEU A 92 12.24 22.17 13.99
CA LEU A 92 12.31 23.55 13.53
C LEU A 92 12.15 24.56 14.68
N LYS A 93 11.20 24.31 15.60
CA LYS A 93 11.04 25.11 16.82
C LYS A 93 12.30 25.10 17.67
N PHE A 94 12.93 23.94 17.84
CA PHE A 94 14.18 23.81 18.59
C PHE A 94 15.32 24.58 17.93
N VAL A 95 15.54 24.39 16.62
CA VAL A 95 16.57 25.10 15.85
C VAL A 95 16.36 26.62 15.91
N LEU A 96 15.12 27.08 15.76
CA LEU A 96 14.80 28.50 15.85
C LEU A 96 15.09 29.03 17.26
N GLY A 97 14.66 28.32 18.31
CA GLY A 97 14.95 28.71 19.69
C GLY A 97 16.45 28.82 19.99
N VAL A 98 17.24 27.83 19.57
CA VAL A 98 18.71 27.85 19.72
C VAL A 98 19.34 28.98 18.91
N SER A 99 18.89 29.21 17.67
CA SER A 99 19.40 30.29 16.82
C SER A 99 19.15 31.68 17.44
N TRP A 100 17.96 31.92 17.98
CA TRP A 100 17.63 33.19 18.64
C TRP A 100 18.44 33.38 19.93
N LEU A 101 18.66 32.32 20.70
CA LEU A 101 19.50 32.37 21.89
C LEU A 101 20.95 32.75 21.55
N LEU A 102 21.55 32.10 20.56
CA LEU A 102 22.92 32.40 20.13
C LEU A 102 23.05 33.82 19.56
N PHE A 103 22.06 34.28 18.79
CA PHE A 103 22.03 35.66 18.29
C PHE A 103 21.99 36.68 19.42
N LEU A 104 21.14 36.47 20.44
CA LEU A 104 21.08 37.36 21.61
C LEU A 104 22.40 37.38 22.37
N ILE A 105 23.05 36.23 22.55
CA ILE A 105 24.37 36.16 23.20
C ILE A 105 25.40 36.96 22.41
N TYR A 106 25.44 36.81 21.08
CA TYR A 106 26.37 37.53 20.19
C TYR A 106 26.16 39.05 20.18
N VAL A 107 24.92 39.52 20.30
CA VAL A 107 24.62 40.97 20.30
C VAL A 107 24.93 41.61 21.66
N VAL A 108 24.84 40.84 22.75
CA VAL A 108 25.04 41.33 24.11
C VAL A 108 26.52 41.29 24.54
N MET A 109 27.31 40.34 24.05
CA MET A 109 28.77 40.26 24.27
C MET A 109 29.53 41.06 23.22
#